data_AF-A0A2P5AU07-F1
#
_entry.id   AF-A0A2P5AU07-F1
#
_cell.length_a   1.000
_cell.length_b   1.000
_cell.length_c   1.000
_cell.angle_alpha   90.00
_cell.angle_beta   90.00
_cell.angle_gamma   90.00
#
_symmetry.space_group_name_H-M   'P 1'
#
loop_
_entity.id
_entity.type
_entity.pdbx_description
1 polymer ?
#
loop_
_entity_poly.entity_id
_entity_poly.type
_entity_poly.pdbx_seq_one_letter_code
_entity_poly.pdbx_strand_id
1 'polypeptide(L)'
;MAGQLCQVHWTEDALIIFGIHITSKFIDETLSCYWEFFAKGLTDYIKAYVPFDKDAPGWTHEALVGFFGKYSGTKDIHFAPANAKIRKLLQLVDIFLRDKVCGELLILLEGVAISNEAGKVAEAVVLALNYGAATKIKLIAVLSRGKLVFDTDEIAPNAVTLLCGIDDMPAIYIEHVLAARGFIITDDMVVVESRNVDALALYYSRHGMKLTIHGRKYGIRNYTEVLADAGFIEKLKTWEGPANFSLIGLASIGVAVATRVYETLVPKLSGSY
;
A
#
# COMPACT_ATOMS: atom_id res chain seq x y z
N MET A 1 -23.95 22.62 -3.81
CA MET A 1 -22.98 22.33 -2.73
C MET A 1 -21.81 21.47 -3.19
N ALA A 2 -22.00 20.42 -4.00
CA ALA A 2 -20.88 19.62 -4.54
C ALA A 2 -19.77 20.46 -5.21
N GLY A 3 -20.14 21.50 -5.98
CA GLY A 3 -19.17 22.40 -6.61
C GLY A 3 -18.32 23.28 -5.67
N GLN A 4 -18.60 23.31 -4.35
CA GLN A 4 -17.74 24.02 -3.38
C GLN A 4 -16.65 23.12 -2.78
N LEU A 5 -16.87 21.80 -2.74
CA LEU A 5 -15.91 20.85 -2.15
C LEU A 5 -14.59 20.81 -2.91
N CYS A 6 -14.65 20.86 -4.24
CA CYS A 6 -13.48 20.83 -5.12
C CYS A 6 -12.75 22.18 -5.23
N GLN A 7 -13.31 23.26 -4.65
CA GLN A 7 -12.66 24.57 -4.63
C GLN A 7 -11.73 24.75 -3.43
N VAL A 8 -11.76 23.81 -2.47
CA VAL A 8 -10.97 23.85 -1.24
C VAL A 8 -10.00 22.68 -1.24
N HIS A 9 -8.76 22.95 -0.85
CA HIS A 9 -7.83 21.90 -0.46
C HIS A 9 -8.12 21.51 0.99
N TRP A 10 -8.67 20.32 1.20
CA TRP A 10 -9.04 19.83 2.51
C TRP A 10 -7.83 19.21 3.21
N THR A 11 -7.29 19.94 4.17
CA THR A 11 -6.24 19.43 5.05
C THR A 11 -6.81 18.45 6.07
N GLU A 12 -5.93 17.62 6.63
CA GLU A 12 -6.31 16.67 7.67
C GLU A 12 -6.88 17.37 8.91
N ASP A 13 -6.28 18.50 9.29
CA ASP A 13 -6.77 19.34 10.38
C ASP A 13 -8.17 19.92 10.10
N ALA A 14 -8.47 20.28 8.85
CA ALA A 14 -9.79 20.77 8.48
C ALA A 14 -10.85 19.65 8.58
N LEU A 15 -10.49 18.41 8.23
CA LEU A 15 -11.38 17.25 8.34
C LEU A 15 -11.75 16.92 9.80
N ILE A 16 -10.85 17.18 10.75
CA ILE A 16 -11.10 16.98 12.19
C ILE A 16 -12.25 17.85 12.70
N ILE A 17 -12.43 19.07 12.16
CA ILE A 17 -13.54 19.96 12.52
C ILE A 17 -14.90 19.29 12.23
N PHE A 18 -14.93 18.41 11.22
CA PHE A 18 -16.10 17.63 10.84
C PHE A 18 -16.15 16.26 11.52
N GLY A 19 -15.25 15.97 12.48
CA GLY A 19 -15.14 14.70 13.17
C GLY A 19 -14.65 13.56 12.27
N ILE A 20 -13.93 13.87 11.19
CA ILE A 20 -13.32 12.89 10.29
C ILE A 20 -11.85 12.77 10.69
N HIS A 21 -11.51 11.66 11.34
CA HIS A 21 -10.15 11.35 11.76
C HIS A 21 -9.60 10.20 10.94
N ILE A 22 -8.58 10.47 10.11
CA ILE A 22 -7.91 9.46 9.28
C ILE A 22 -6.95 8.64 10.17
N THR A 23 -7.53 7.75 10.96
CA THR A 23 -6.84 6.82 11.87
C THR A 23 -6.69 5.44 11.24
N SER A 24 -5.83 4.57 11.78
CA SER A 24 -5.72 3.18 11.32
C SER A 24 -7.08 2.47 11.32
N LYS A 25 -7.89 2.66 12.38
CA LYS A 25 -9.26 2.13 12.45
C LYS A 25 -10.16 2.63 11.29
N PHE A 26 -10.08 3.93 10.96
CA PHE A 26 -10.86 4.49 9.84
C PHE A 26 -10.45 3.84 8.51
N ILE A 27 -9.15 3.62 8.32
CA ILE A 27 -8.62 2.97 7.14
C ILE A 27 -9.05 1.50 7.08
N ASP A 28 -8.94 0.75 8.18
CA ASP A 28 -9.36 -0.65 8.29
C ASP A 28 -10.85 -0.82 7.93
N GLU A 29 -11.71 0.01 8.51
CA GLU A 29 -13.14 0.02 8.22
C GLU A 29 -13.39 0.32 6.73
N THR A 30 -12.67 1.29 6.17
CA THR A 30 -12.79 1.67 4.76
C THR A 30 -12.37 0.54 3.82
N LEU A 31 -11.32 -0.19 4.15
CA LEU A 31 -10.75 -1.22 3.28
C LEU A 31 -11.30 -2.62 3.53
N SER A 32 -12.21 -2.78 4.50
CA SER A 32 -12.88 -4.05 4.80
C SER A 32 -13.51 -4.72 3.56
N CYS A 33 -14.08 -3.94 2.64
CA CYS A 33 -14.65 -4.44 1.38
C CYS A 33 -13.74 -4.23 0.15
N TYR A 34 -12.59 -3.58 0.32
CA TYR A 34 -11.73 -3.17 -0.80
C TYR A 34 -11.29 -4.36 -1.65
N TRP A 35 -10.89 -5.45 -1.00
CA TRP A 35 -10.38 -6.63 -1.69
C TRP A 35 -11.46 -7.40 -2.45
N GLU A 36 -12.71 -7.36 -1.98
CA GLU A 36 -13.83 -7.89 -2.75
C GLU A 36 -14.07 -7.07 -4.02
N PHE A 37 -13.97 -5.75 -3.93
CA PHE A 37 -14.07 -4.86 -5.09
C PHE A 37 -12.91 -5.13 -6.07
N PHE A 38 -11.68 -5.28 -5.55
CA PHE A 38 -10.51 -5.62 -6.35
C PHE A 38 -10.70 -6.96 -7.08
N ALA A 39 -11.13 -8.00 -6.37
CA ALA A 39 -11.40 -9.32 -6.96
C ALA A 39 -12.50 -9.29 -8.03
N LYS A 40 -13.48 -8.40 -7.90
CA LYS A 40 -14.57 -8.19 -8.89
C LYS A 40 -14.16 -7.28 -10.06
N GLY A 41 -12.92 -6.80 -10.11
CA GLY A 41 -12.46 -5.84 -11.13
C GLY A 41 -13.13 -4.46 -11.01
N LEU A 42 -13.65 -4.13 -9.83
CA LEU A 42 -14.25 -2.83 -9.49
C LEU A 42 -13.24 -1.84 -8.93
N THR A 43 -11.96 -2.19 -8.99
CA THR A 43 -10.83 -1.30 -8.75
C THR A 43 -9.75 -1.59 -9.80
N ASP A 44 -8.94 -0.57 -10.09
CA ASP A 44 -7.74 -0.72 -10.92
C ASP A 44 -6.83 0.47 -10.63
N TYR A 45 -5.57 0.38 -11.05
CA TYR A 45 -4.59 1.43 -10.86
C TYR A 45 -3.44 1.38 -11.85
N ILE A 46 -2.84 2.53 -12.06
CA ILE A 46 -1.61 2.74 -12.84
C ILE A 46 -0.71 3.66 -12.03
N LYS A 47 0.59 3.39 -12.03
CA LYS A 47 1.59 4.26 -11.40
C LYS A 47 2.56 4.80 -12.43
N ALA A 48 2.85 6.08 -12.33
CA ALA A 48 3.92 6.73 -13.08
C ALA A 48 4.89 7.40 -12.10
N TYR A 49 6.18 7.23 -12.35
CA TYR A 49 7.25 7.86 -11.57
C TYR A 49 8.03 8.81 -12.48
N VAL A 50 8.20 10.05 -12.03
CA VAL A 50 8.94 11.09 -12.72
C VAL A 50 10.08 11.55 -11.81
N PRO A 51 11.33 11.12 -12.05
CA PRO A 51 12.48 11.71 -11.39
C PRO A 51 12.71 13.12 -11.96
N PHE A 52 12.70 14.13 -11.10
CA PHE A 52 13.01 15.50 -11.48
C PHE A 52 14.52 15.76 -11.47
N ASP A 53 15.23 15.17 -10.50
CA ASP A 53 16.69 15.19 -10.46
C ASP A 53 17.24 13.82 -10.83
N LYS A 54 18.27 13.80 -11.69
CA LYS A 54 18.96 12.57 -12.08
C LYS A 54 19.94 12.07 -11.01
N ASP A 55 20.39 12.96 -10.13
CA ASP A 55 21.40 12.65 -9.10
C ASP A 55 20.74 12.30 -7.76
N ALA A 56 21.21 11.25 -7.10
CA ALA A 56 20.71 10.82 -5.79
C ALA A 56 21.10 11.82 -4.67
N PRO A 57 20.24 12.08 -3.67
CA PRO A 57 18.90 11.53 -3.46
C PRO A 57 17.85 12.47 -4.06
N GLY A 58 17.77 12.48 -5.38
CA GLY A 58 17.02 13.43 -6.19
C GLY A 58 15.53 13.51 -5.88
N TRP A 59 14.93 14.61 -6.33
CA TRP A 59 13.49 14.81 -6.23
C TRP A 59 12.75 13.85 -7.16
N THR A 60 11.71 13.21 -6.64
CA THR A 60 10.79 12.36 -7.42
C THR A 60 9.36 12.81 -7.22
N HIS A 61 8.57 12.70 -8.28
CA HIS A 61 7.12 12.81 -8.21
C HIS A 61 6.50 11.52 -8.73
N GLU A 62 5.54 11.02 -7.97
CA GLU A 62 4.79 9.82 -8.32
C GLU A 62 3.33 10.23 -8.50
N ALA A 63 2.79 9.94 -9.68
CA ALA A 63 1.37 10.08 -9.95
C ALA A 63 0.77 8.67 -9.96
N LEU A 64 -0.06 8.38 -8.97
CA LEU A 64 -0.76 7.12 -8.86
C LEU A 64 -2.22 7.34 -9.28
N VAL A 65 -2.59 6.87 -10.46
CA VAL A 65 -3.96 6.96 -10.98
C VAL A 65 -4.70 5.68 -10.61
N GLY A 66 -5.95 5.78 -10.18
CA GLY A 66 -6.76 4.59 -9.94
C GLY A 66 -8.24 4.86 -9.89
N PHE A 67 -9.01 3.80 -9.71
CA PHE A 67 -10.45 3.91 -9.45
C PHE A 67 -10.91 2.93 -8.37
N PHE A 68 -12.01 3.31 -7.73
CA PHE A 68 -12.71 2.51 -6.73
C PHE A 68 -14.23 2.70 -6.90
N GLY A 69 -14.91 1.64 -7.37
CA GLY A 69 -16.34 1.70 -7.67
C GLY A 69 -16.66 2.77 -8.72
N LYS A 70 -17.49 3.75 -8.35
CA LYS A 70 -17.90 4.88 -9.22
C LYS A 70 -16.97 6.09 -9.17
N TYR A 71 -15.89 6.01 -8.39
CA TYR A 71 -14.93 7.09 -8.22
C TYR A 71 -13.62 6.76 -8.92
N SER A 72 -12.98 7.78 -9.47
CA SER A 72 -11.60 7.72 -9.97
C SER A 72 -10.77 8.77 -9.26
N GLY A 73 -9.46 8.69 -9.35
CA GLY A 73 -8.62 9.73 -8.77
C GLY A 73 -7.15 9.58 -9.07
N THR A 74 -6.41 10.59 -8.67
CA THR A 74 -4.95 10.58 -8.66
C THR A 74 -4.47 10.84 -7.24
N LYS A 75 -3.48 10.07 -6.81
CA LYS A 75 -2.67 10.35 -5.63
C LYS A 75 -1.32 10.82 -6.12
N ASP A 76 -1.00 12.05 -5.82
CA ASP A 76 0.23 12.70 -6.26
C ASP A 76 1.17 12.78 -5.06
N ILE A 77 2.34 12.16 -5.19
CA ILE A 77 3.32 12.09 -4.13
C ILE A 77 4.55 12.86 -4.58
N HIS A 78 4.87 13.95 -3.87
CA HIS A 78 6.13 14.64 -4.02
C HIS A 78 7.08 14.13 -2.95
N PHE A 79 8.22 13.57 -3.36
CA PHE A 79 9.22 13.06 -2.43
C PHE A 79 10.57 13.72 -2.66
N ALA A 80 11.04 14.47 -1.65
CA ALA A 80 12.25 15.26 -1.70
C ALA A 80 13.12 14.99 -0.45
N PRO A 81 14.04 14.01 -0.49
CA PRO A 81 14.94 13.67 0.61
C PRO A 81 15.71 14.85 1.18
N ALA A 82 16.11 15.80 0.33
CA ALA A 82 16.82 17.00 0.72
C ALA A 82 16.05 17.84 1.75
N ASN A 83 14.71 17.72 1.81
CA ASN A 83 13.87 18.42 2.77
C ASN A 83 14.22 18.10 4.23
N ALA A 84 14.74 16.90 4.52
CA ALA A 84 15.19 16.56 5.88
C ALA A 84 16.28 17.51 6.38
N LYS A 85 17.21 17.94 5.51
CA LYS A 85 18.31 18.85 5.88
C LYS A 85 17.81 20.24 6.29
N ILE A 86 16.63 20.62 5.78
CA ILE A 86 15.98 21.92 6.05
C ILE A 86 14.73 21.79 6.93
N ARG A 87 14.54 20.64 7.59
CA ARG A 87 13.41 20.34 8.50
C ARG A 87 12.04 20.55 7.85
N LYS A 88 11.93 20.29 6.54
CA LYS A 88 10.65 20.24 5.82
C LYS A 88 10.19 18.80 5.69
N LEU A 89 8.91 18.61 5.37
CA LEU A 89 8.34 17.30 5.10
C LEU A 89 9.09 16.61 3.95
N LEU A 90 9.49 15.35 4.18
CA LEU A 90 10.11 14.51 3.15
C LEU A 90 9.17 14.21 2.00
N GLN A 91 7.88 14.13 2.32
CA GLN A 91 6.83 13.75 1.42
C GLN A 91 5.65 14.69 1.57
N LEU A 92 5.12 15.16 0.45
CA LEU A 92 3.80 15.77 0.36
C LEU A 92 2.93 14.83 -0.47
N VAL A 93 1.66 14.71 -0.09
CA VAL A 93 0.72 13.82 -0.76
C VAL A 93 -0.58 14.56 -0.92
N ASP A 94 -1.07 14.63 -2.15
CA ASP A 94 -2.38 15.16 -2.48
C ASP A 94 -3.20 14.07 -3.18
N ILE A 95 -4.51 14.05 -2.94
CA ILE A 95 -5.45 13.14 -3.61
C ILE A 95 -6.56 13.95 -4.27
N PHE A 96 -6.70 13.75 -5.58
CA PHE A 96 -7.75 14.31 -6.40
C PHE A 96 -8.79 13.23 -6.65
N LEU A 97 -9.98 13.37 -6.06
CA LEU A 97 -11.07 12.43 -6.28
C LEU A 97 -12.03 12.98 -7.33
N ARG A 98 -12.47 12.12 -8.26
CA ARG A 98 -13.33 12.46 -9.38
C ARG A 98 -14.49 11.48 -9.50
N ASP A 99 -15.59 11.95 -10.06
CA ASP A 99 -16.61 11.06 -10.61
C ASP A 99 -16.01 10.30 -11.81
N LYS A 100 -16.10 8.97 -11.80
CA LYS A 100 -15.47 8.15 -12.85
C LYS A 100 -16.15 8.29 -14.21
N VAL A 101 -17.44 8.65 -14.26
CA VAL A 101 -18.22 8.70 -15.50
C VAL A 101 -18.04 10.02 -16.19
N CYS A 102 -18.20 11.14 -15.48
CA CYS A 102 -18.11 12.48 -16.08
C CYS A 102 -16.75 13.16 -15.88
N GLY A 103 -15.87 12.63 -15.02
CA GLY A 103 -14.54 13.18 -14.74
C GLY A 103 -14.55 14.44 -13.84
N GLU A 104 -15.71 14.83 -13.33
CA GLU A 104 -15.88 15.98 -12.44
C GLU A 104 -15.00 15.82 -11.20
N LEU A 105 -14.23 16.87 -10.86
CA LEU A 105 -13.47 16.90 -9.62
C LEU A 105 -14.42 17.07 -8.44
N LEU A 106 -14.40 16.11 -7.53
CA LEU A 106 -15.29 16.06 -6.38
C LEU A 106 -14.63 16.65 -5.13
N ILE A 107 -13.37 16.30 -4.87
CA ILE A 107 -12.62 16.79 -3.71
C ILE A 107 -11.11 16.75 -3.98
N LEU A 108 -10.40 17.71 -3.38
CA LEU A 108 -8.95 17.74 -3.26
C LEU A 108 -8.59 17.57 -1.78
N LEU A 109 -7.82 16.53 -1.47
CA LEU A 109 -7.47 16.14 -0.10
C LEU A 109 -5.96 16.14 0.10
N GLU A 110 -5.51 16.63 1.25
CA GLU A 110 -4.21 16.26 1.79
C GLU A 110 -4.24 14.76 2.13
N GLY A 111 -3.26 14.01 1.65
CA GLY A 111 -3.23 12.56 1.70
C GLY A 111 -2.06 11.99 2.50
N VAL A 112 -1.43 12.77 3.38
CA VAL A 112 -0.22 12.35 4.10
C VAL A 112 -0.54 11.22 5.09
N ALA A 113 -1.53 11.40 5.96
CA ALA A 113 -2.10 10.36 6.82
C ALA A 113 -2.65 9.22 6.00
N ILE A 114 -3.36 9.47 4.89
CA ILE A 114 -3.83 8.38 4.01
C ILE A 114 -2.64 7.55 3.51
N SER A 115 -1.53 8.19 3.13
CA SER A 115 -0.35 7.49 2.64
C SER A 115 0.40 6.75 3.74
N ASN A 116 0.56 7.36 4.91
CA ASN A 116 1.27 6.79 6.04
C ASN A 116 0.48 5.63 6.65
N GLU A 117 -0.83 5.80 6.81
CA GLU A 117 -1.72 4.77 7.32
C GLU A 117 -2.04 3.71 6.25
N ALA A 118 -1.99 4.00 4.94
CA ALA A 118 -1.97 2.97 3.91
C ALA A 118 -0.69 2.10 3.96
N GLY A 119 0.43 2.66 4.45
CA GLY A 119 1.59 1.85 4.85
C GLY A 119 1.27 0.93 6.03
N LYS A 120 0.36 1.34 6.94
CA LYS A 120 -0.23 0.47 7.97
C LYS A 120 -1.43 -0.34 7.47
N VAL A 121 -1.91 -0.20 6.24
CA VAL A 121 -2.86 -1.15 5.64
C VAL A 121 -2.20 -2.48 5.38
N ALA A 122 -0.88 -2.48 5.23
CA ALA A 122 -0.11 -3.69 5.36
C ALA A 122 -0.28 -4.35 6.74
N GLU A 123 -0.30 -3.56 7.81
CA GLU A 123 -0.69 -3.98 9.17
C GLU A 123 -2.16 -4.41 9.18
N ALA A 124 -3.08 -3.72 8.51
CA ALA A 124 -4.48 -4.10 8.35
C ALA A 124 -4.71 -5.38 7.54
N VAL A 125 -3.83 -5.67 6.57
CA VAL A 125 -3.79 -6.91 5.78
C VAL A 125 -3.25 -8.03 6.67
N VAL A 126 -2.28 -7.73 7.53
CA VAL A 126 -1.77 -8.63 8.59
C VAL A 126 -2.78 -8.80 9.74
N LEU A 127 -3.61 -7.79 10.04
CA LEU A 127 -4.73 -7.83 11.00
C LEU A 127 -6.00 -8.41 10.37
N ALA A 128 -6.17 -8.37 9.04
CA ALA A 128 -7.18 -9.16 8.33
C ALA A 128 -6.78 -10.64 8.31
N LEU A 129 -5.47 -10.92 8.48
CA LEU A 129 -4.95 -12.21 8.90
C LEU A 129 -5.05 -12.45 10.43
N ASN A 130 -5.83 -11.66 11.20
CA ASN A 130 -6.24 -11.95 12.59
C ASN A 130 -7.22 -13.13 12.67
N TYR A 131 -6.70 -14.26 12.25
CA TYR A 131 -7.31 -15.53 12.47
C TYR A 131 -6.37 -16.47 13.25
N GLY A 132 -5.39 -15.91 14.00
CA GLY A 132 -4.56 -16.68 14.94
C GLY A 132 -3.04 -16.55 14.74
N ALA A 133 -2.59 -16.02 13.59
CA ALA A 133 -1.17 -15.82 13.34
C ALA A 133 -0.59 -14.58 14.07
N ALA A 134 -1.40 -13.51 14.23
CA ALA A 134 -0.96 -12.22 14.76
C ALA A 134 -0.36 -12.26 16.19
N THR A 135 -0.76 -13.22 17.02
CA THR A 135 -0.20 -13.39 18.38
C THR A 135 1.19 -14.06 18.41
N LYS A 136 1.64 -14.61 17.27
CA LYS A 136 2.94 -15.31 17.13
C LYS A 136 3.93 -14.54 16.26
N ILE A 137 3.50 -13.47 15.60
CA ILE A 137 4.31 -12.66 14.70
C ILE A 137 5.21 -11.73 15.55
N LYS A 138 6.51 -11.99 15.58
CA LYS A 138 7.50 -10.93 15.81
C LYS A 138 7.57 -10.11 14.53
N LEU A 139 6.69 -9.11 14.43
CA LEU A 139 6.54 -8.28 13.23
C LEU A 139 7.84 -7.53 12.98
N ILE A 140 8.51 -7.84 11.87
CA ILE A 140 9.56 -6.98 11.32
C ILE A 140 8.94 -6.21 10.16
N ALA A 141 8.53 -4.98 10.44
CA ALA A 141 8.15 -4.02 9.41
C ALA A 141 9.41 -3.26 8.99
N VAL A 142 9.88 -3.49 7.77
CA VAL A 142 11.07 -2.82 7.25
C VAL A 142 10.60 -1.64 6.42
N LEU A 143 10.86 -0.44 6.94
CA LEU A 143 10.60 0.83 6.25
C LEU A 143 11.95 1.48 5.94
N SER A 144 12.68 0.93 4.97
CA SER A 144 13.94 1.55 4.51
C SER A 144 14.00 1.71 3.00
N ARG A 145 14.95 2.53 2.56
CA ARG A 145 15.27 2.73 1.14
C ARG A 145 16.72 2.40 0.90
N GLY A 146 16.97 1.36 0.10
CA GLY A 146 18.26 1.06 -0.52
C GLY A 146 19.40 0.72 0.44
N LYS A 147 19.09 0.46 1.72
CA LYS A 147 20.04 -0.07 2.68
C LYS A 147 19.36 -1.20 3.44
N LEU A 148 20.05 -2.34 3.45
CA LEU A 148 19.69 -3.47 4.29
C LEU A 148 19.60 -3.00 5.74
N VAL A 149 18.44 -3.24 6.35
CA VAL A 149 18.20 -2.84 7.74
C VAL A 149 18.65 -3.90 8.71
N PHE A 150 18.72 -5.15 8.25
CA PHE A 150 19.02 -6.31 9.05
C PHE A 150 20.07 -7.17 8.37
N ASP A 151 20.97 -7.71 9.18
CA ASP A 151 21.72 -8.89 8.84
C ASP A 151 20.81 -10.13 8.95
N THR A 152 21.15 -11.18 8.24
CA THR A 152 20.33 -12.39 8.14
C THR A 152 20.13 -13.08 9.48
N ASP A 153 21.14 -13.01 10.32
CA ASP A 153 21.16 -13.65 11.63
C ASP A 153 20.27 -12.91 12.65
N GLU A 154 19.84 -11.69 12.31
CA GLU A 154 18.90 -10.90 13.10
C GLU A 154 17.43 -11.27 12.81
N ILE A 155 17.17 -11.95 11.70
CA ILE A 155 15.83 -12.39 11.31
C ILE A 155 15.59 -13.80 11.85
N ALA A 156 14.63 -13.94 12.76
CA ALA A 156 14.27 -15.25 13.28
C ALA A 156 13.87 -16.22 12.14
N PRO A 157 14.23 -17.52 12.20
CA PRO A 157 13.94 -18.46 11.12
C PRO A 157 12.46 -18.57 10.73
N ASN A 158 11.55 -18.31 11.66
CA ASN A 158 10.10 -18.34 11.44
C ASN A 158 9.47 -16.94 11.43
N ALA A 159 10.27 -15.90 11.14
CA ALA A 159 9.76 -14.54 11.10
C ALA A 159 8.70 -14.38 10.01
N VAL A 160 7.67 -13.59 10.34
CA VAL A 160 6.73 -13.05 9.37
C VAL A 160 7.14 -11.61 9.09
N THR A 161 7.59 -11.36 7.86
CA THR A 161 8.06 -10.04 7.44
C THR A 161 7.02 -9.33 6.60
N LEU A 162 7.09 -8.01 6.68
CA LEU A 162 6.34 -7.12 5.84
C LEU A 162 7.32 -6.14 5.18
N LEU A 163 7.44 -6.24 3.86
CA LEU A 163 8.30 -5.41 3.03
C LEU A 163 7.46 -4.32 2.39
N CYS A 164 7.72 -3.09 2.82
CA CYS A 164 7.13 -1.89 2.24
C CYS A 164 8.21 -0.96 1.65
N GLY A 165 9.49 -1.30 1.84
CA GLY A 165 10.63 -0.52 1.40
C GLY A 165 11.12 -0.85 -0.02
N ILE A 166 12.26 -0.25 -0.36
CA ILE A 166 12.96 -0.46 -1.64
C ILE A 166 14.28 -1.20 -1.33
N ASP A 167 14.45 -2.40 -1.88
CA ASP A 167 15.64 -3.27 -1.69
C ASP A 167 16.10 -3.33 -0.22
N ASP A 168 15.13 -3.54 0.68
CA ASP A 168 15.31 -3.42 2.13
C ASP A 168 15.70 -4.73 2.82
N MET A 169 15.61 -5.86 2.09
CA MET A 169 15.96 -7.20 2.55
C MET A 169 17.08 -7.87 1.74
N PRO A 170 17.94 -8.66 2.40
CA PRO A 170 19.00 -9.38 1.71
C PRO A 170 18.41 -10.54 0.88
N ALA A 171 19.01 -10.82 -0.28
CA ALA A 171 18.55 -11.88 -1.19
C ALA A 171 18.42 -13.25 -0.51
N ILE A 172 19.36 -13.59 0.38
CA ILE A 172 19.38 -14.84 1.13
C ILE A 172 18.19 -14.98 2.09
N TYR A 173 17.56 -13.88 2.52
CA TYR A 173 16.30 -13.97 3.26
C TYR A 173 15.18 -14.54 2.37
N ILE A 174 15.08 -14.09 1.11
CA ILE A 174 14.10 -14.63 0.15
C ILE A 174 14.38 -16.12 -0.12
N GLU A 175 15.65 -16.49 -0.27
CA GLU A 175 16.07 -17.89 -0.42
C GLU A 175 15.66 -18.75 0.78
N HIS A 176 15.84 -18.23 2.00
CA HIS A 176 15.42 -18.89 3.23
C HIS A 176 13.91 -19.15 3.27
N VAL A 177 13.09 -18.13 2.96
CA VAL A 177 11.62 -18.29 2.92
C VAL A 177 11.23 -19.34 1.87
N LEU A 178 11.84 -19.31 0.69
CA LEU A 178 11.58 -20.29 -0.37
C LEU A 178 12.00 -21.71 0.02
N ALA A 179 13.19 -21.87 0.61
CA ALA A 179 13.74 -23.15 1.04
C ALA A 179 12.90 -23.79 2.16
N ALA A 180 12.40 -22.97 3.09
CA ALA A 180 11.50 -23.39 4.16
C ALA A 180 10.07 -23.71 3.68
N ARG A 181 9.77 -23.55 2.38
CA ARG A 181 8.41 -23.59 1.83
C ARG A 181 7.46 -22.63 2.55
N GLY A 182 8.01 -21.47 2.92
CA GLY A 182 7.30 -20.35 3.52
C GLY A 182 6.30 -19.74 2.56
N PHE A 183 5.46 -18.85 3.09
CA PHE A 183 4.52 -18.11 2.28
C PHE A 183 5.12 -16.81 1.79
N ILE A 184 4.95 -16.51 0.50
CA ILE A 184 5.27 -15.20 -0.04
C ILE A 184 4.00 -14.68 -0.72
N ILE A 185 3.52 -13.54 -0.24
CA ILE A 185 2.26 -12.94 -0.66
C ILE A 185 2.55 -11.52 -1.14
N THR A 186 2.03 -11.18 -2.31
CA THR A 186 2.15 -9.84 -2.91
C THR A 186 0.78 -9.16 -2.98
N ASP A 187 0.72 -7.84 -2.95
CA ASP A 187 -0.52 -7.13 -3.29
C ASP A 187 -0.86 -7.32 -4.78
N ASP A 188 0.10 -7.06 -5.65
CA ASP A 188 0.01 -7.32 -7.09
C ASP A 188 1.39 -7.68 -7.67
N MET A 189 1.55 -8.96 -8.00
CA MET A 189 2.79 -9.53 -8.51
C MET A 189 3.24 -8.91 -9.84
N VAL A 190 2.31 -8.49 -10.71
CA VAL A 190 2.66 -7.87 -12.00
C VAL A 190 3.29 -6.52 -11.74
N VAL A 191 2.72 -5.73 -10.83
CA VAL A 191 3.24 -4.41 -10.48
C VAL A 191 4.53 -4.51 -9.67
N VAL A 192 4.61 -5.47 -8.74
CA VAL A 192 5.84 -5.77 -8.00
C VAL A 192 6.97 -6.10 -8.98
N GLU A 193 6.74 -7.01 -9.95
CA GLU A 193 7.72 -7.34 -11.00
C GLU A 193 8.07 -6.12 -11.85
N SER A 194 7.08 -5.38 -12.36
CA SER A 194 7.32 -4.29 -13.30
C SER A 194 8.08 -3.13 -12.67
N ARG A 195 7.83 -2.85 -11.39
CA ARG A 195 8.51 -1.77 -10.67
C ARG A 195 9.95 -2.16 -10.37
N ASN A 196 10.20 -3.44 -10.07
CA ASN A 196 11.53 -4.00 -9.85
C ASN A 196 12.38 -3.22 -8.84
N VAL A 197 11.77 -2.80 -7.73
CA VAL A 197 12.44 -2.08 -6.63
C VAL A 197 12.30 -2.78 -5.28
N ASP A 198 11.32 -3.66 -5.11
CA ASP A 198 11.19 -4.46 -3.89
C ASP A 198 12.21 -5.61 -3.91
N ALA A 199 12.61 -6.07 -2.72
CA ALA A 199 13.62 -7.12 -2.57
C ALA A 199 13.21 -8.43 -3.28
N LEU A 200 11.92 -8.78 -3.31
CA LEU A 200 11.41 -9.97 -3.99
C LEU A 200 11.56 -9.87 -5.51
N ALA A 201 11.09 -8.78 -6.13
CA ALA A 201 11.23 -8.54 -7.56
C ALA A 201 12.71 -8.49 -7.98
N LEU A 202 13.53 -7.79 -7.19
CA LEU A 202 14.97 -7.69 -7.42
C LEU A 202 15.65 -9.06 -7.30
N TYR A 203 15.25 -9.91 -6.34
CA TYR A 203 15.75 -11.27 -6.25
C TYR A 203 15.54 -12.04 -7.57
N TYR A 204 14.33 -12.07 -8.11
CA TYR A 204 14.07 -12.76 -9.38
C TYR A 204 14.81 -12.09 -10.55
N SER A 205 14.76 -10.76 -10.65
CA SER A 205 15.41 -10.01 -11.72
C SER A 205 16.93 -10.22 -11.75
N ARG A 206 17.60 -10.22 -10.60
CA ARG A 206 19.06 -10.44 -10.46
C ARG A 206 19.47 -11.85 -10.91
N HIS A 207 18.55 -12.82 -10.87
CA HIS A 207 18.76 -14.19 -11.35
C HIS A 207 18.29 -14.42 -12.79
N GLY A 208 17.96 -13.36 -13.54
CA GLY A 208 17.44 -13.48 -14.92
C GLY A 208 16.06 -14.15 -14.99
N MET A 209 15.33 -14.16 -13.87
CA MET A 209 14.00 -14.75 -13.77
C MET A 209 12.91 -13.68 -13.72
N LYS A 210 11.69 -14.08 -14.12
CA LYS A 210 10.47 -13.30 -13.94
C LYS A 210 9.69 -13.77 -12.72
N LEU A 211 9.33 -12.88 -11.80
CA LEU A 211 8.52 -13.18 -10.62
C LEU A 211 7.14 -13.75 -10.99
N THR A 212 6.47 -13.17 -11.98
CA THR A 212 5.16 -13.57 -12.51
C THR A 212 5.15 -14.97 -13.12
N ILE A 213 6.31 -15.48 -13.57
CA ILE A 213 6.45 -16.81 -14.18
C ILE A 213 7.06 -17.81 -13.21
N HIS A 214 8.22 -17.47 -12.64
CA HIS A 214 9.02 -18.36 -11.81
C HIS A 214 8.52 -18.33 -10.36
N GLY A 215 8.21 -17.15 -9.82
CA GLY A 215 7.64 -17.01 -8.48
C GLY A 215 6.35 -17.78 -8.30
N ARG A 216 5.45 -17.74 -9.29
CA ARG A 216 4.22 -18.57 -9.26
C ARG A 216 4.50 -20.06 -9.16
N LYS A 217 5.56 -20.57 -9.78
CA LYS A 217 5.96 -22.00 -9.66
C LYS A 217 6.40 -22.36 -8.24
N TYR A 218 6.91 -21.40 -7.49
CA TYR A 218 7.26 -21.55 -6.07
C TYR A 218 6.10 -21.28 -5.10
N GLY A 219 4.89 -21.06 -5.62
CA GLY A 219 3.69 -20.86 -4.80
C GLY A 219 3.54 -19.44 -4.25
N ILE A 220 4.26 -18.46 -4.81
CA ILE A 220 4.00 -17.04 -4.53
C ILE A 220 2.62 -16.68 -5.08
N ARG A 221 1.82 -15.97 -4.29
CA ARG A 221 0.42 -15.64 -4.60
C ARG A 221 0.13 -14.15 -4.43
N ASN A 222 -0.83 -13.66 -5.21
CA ASN A 222 -1.44 -12.37 -4.92
C ASN A 222 -2.35 -12.48 -3.70
N TYR A 223 -2.51 -11.40 -2.97
CA TYR A 223 -3.37 -11.34 -1.79
C TYR A 223 -4.83 -11.70 -2.11
N THR A 224 -5.33 -11.32 -3.29
CA THR A 224 -6.67 -11.68 -3.75
C THR A 224 -6.86 -13.18 -4.00
N GLU A 225 -5.82 -13.87 -4.46
CA GLU A 225 -5.82 -15.33 -4.61
C GLU A 225 -5.83 -16.03 -3.26
N VAL A 226 -5.13 -15.46 -2.28
CA VAL A 226 -5.14 -15.92 -0.89
C VAL A 226 -6.53 -15.78 -0.27
N LEU A 227 -7.17 -14.61 -0.43
CA LEU A 227 -8.53 -14.38 0.09
C LEU A 227 -9.60 -15.29 -0.54
N ALA A 228 -9.43 -15.64 -1.82
CA ALA A 228 -10.34 -16.55 -2.51
C ALA A 228 -10.16 -18.03 -2.09
N ASP A 229 -9.03 -18.38 -1.46
CA ASP A 229 -8.70 -19.74 -1.03
C ASP A 229 -8.89 -19.88 0.48
N ALA A 230 -10.11 -20.24 0.89
CA ALA A 230 -10.45 -20.44 2.31
C ALA A 230 -9.54 -21.46 3.00
N GLY A 231 -9.10 -22.51 2.29
CA GLY A 231 -8.18 -23.51 2.84
C GLY A 231 -6.79 -22.94 3.11
N PHE A 232 -6.31 -22.06 2.22
CA PHE A 232 -5.05 -21.33 2.43
C PHE A 232 -5.17 -20.33 3.57
N ILE A 233 -6.30 -19.63 3.70
CA ILE A 233 -6.57 -18.76 4.85
C ILE A 233 -6.49 -19.57 6.13
N GLU A 234 -7.18 -20.71 6.26
CA GLU A 234 -7.07 -21.59 7.44
C GLU A 234 -5.63 -22.04 7.70
N LYS A 235 -4.87 -22.36 6.66
CA LYS A 235 -3.46 -22.73 6.79
C LYS A 235 -2.60 -21.58 7.33
N LEU A 236 -2.85 -20.33 6.89
CA LEU A 236 -2.15 -19.14 7.39
C LEU A 236 -2.39 -18.93 8.88
N LYS A 237 -3.60 -19.20 9.39
CA LYS A 237 -3.97 -19.08 10.82
C LYS A 237 -3.07 -19.88 11.73
N THR A 238 -2.77 -21.09 11.29
CA THR A 238 -2.01 -22.09 12.04
C THR A 238 -0.56 -22.17 11.59
N TRP A 239 -0.11 -21.24 10.74
CA TRP A 239 1.24 -21.28 10.18
C TRP A 239 2.28 -20.93 11.24
N GLU A 240 3.32 -21.76 11.34
CA GLU A 240 4.43 -21.56 12.28
C GLU A 240 5.78 -21.37 11.59
N GLY A 241 5.82 -21.42 10.25
CA GLY A 241 7.03 -21.17 9.46
C GLY A 241 7.19 -19.70 9.08
N PRO A 242 8.22 -19.37 8.28
CA PRO A 242 8.40 -18.01 7.79
C PRO A 242 7.32 -17.61 6.79
N ALA A 243 6.98 -16.33 6.75
CA ALA A 243 6.15 -15.74 5.71
C ALA A 243 6.64 -14.33 5.36
N ASN A 244 6.44 -13.92 4.12
CA ASN A 244 6.84 -12.61 3.62
C ASN A 244 5.69 -11.96 2.85
N PHE A 245 5.31 -10.76 3.28
CA PHE A 245 4.36 -9.91 2.57
C PHE A 245 5.15 -8.83 1.84
N SER A 246 5.16 -8.85 0.51
CA SER A 246 5.83 -7.83 -0.31
C SER A 246 4.76 -6.92 -0.92
N LEU A 247 4.68 -5.68 -0.45
CA LEU A 247 3.62 -4.75 -0.80
C LEU A 247 4.20 -3.52 -1.49
N ILE A 248 3.66 -3.19 -2.66
CA ILE A 248 4.10 -2.05 -3.46
C ILE A 248 3.17 -0.84 -3.28
N GLY A 249 2.03 -1.03 -2.61
CA GLY A 249 0.99 -0.05 -2.34
C GLY A 249 0.13 0.19 -3.58
N LEU A 250 -1.19 0.10 -3.49
CA LEU A 250 -2.07 0.25 -4.65
C LEU A 250 -2.67 1.67 -4.70
N ALA A 251 -2.68 2.31 -5.87
CA ALA A 251 -3.22 3.69 -6.00
C ALA A 251 -4.69 3.75 -5.57
N SER A 252 -5.44 2.71 -5.95
CA SER A 252 -6.85 2.51 -5.66
C SER A 252 -7.15 2.47 -4.15
N ILE A 253 -6.19 2.15 -3.29
CA ILE A 253 -6.36 2.27 -1.82
C ILE A 253 -6.51 3.73 -1.43
N GLY A 254 -5.66 4.63 -1.95
CA GLY A 254 -5.78 6.07 -1.71
C GLY A 254 -7.11 6.63 -2.21
N VAL A 255 -7.57 6.17 -3.38
CA VAL A 255 -8.88 6.54 -3.95
C VAL A 255 -10.04 6.01 -3.10
N ALA A 256 -9.96 4.79 -2.58
CA ALA A 256 -10.98 4.22 -1.71
C ALA A 256 -11.11 5.00 -0.38
N VAL A 257 -9.99 5.35 0.24
CA VAL A 257 -9.98 6.17 1.47
C VAL A 257 -10.52 7.58 1.20
N ALA A 258 -10.07 8.23 0.12
CA ALA A 258 -10.58 9.53 -0.29
C ALA A 258 -12.09 9.48 -0.60
N THR A 259 -12.58 8.39 -1.19
CA THR A 259 -14.01 8.15 -1.40
C THR A 259 -14.76 8.15 -0.07
N ARG A 260 -14.27 7.43 0.93
CA ARG A 260 -14.91 7.39 2.25
C ARG A 260 -14.93 8.76 2.92
N VAL A 261 -13.83 9.52 2.82
CA VAL A 261 -13.76 10.90 3.32
C VAL A 261 -14.81 11.77 2.63
N TYR A 262 -14.86 11.75 1.30
CA TYR A 262 -15.83 12.50 0.50
C TYR A 262 -17.29 12.16 0.89
N GLU A 263 -17.63 10.87 0.92
CA GLU A 263 -18.99 10.41 1.26
C GLU A 263 -19.37 10.74 2.71
N THR A 264 -18.40 10.85 3.62
CA THR A 264 -18.65 11.25 5.01
C THR A 264 -18.80 12.77 5.15
N LEU A 265 -18.05 13.54 4.36
CA LEU A 265 -18.02 15.00 4.43
C LEU A 265 -19.25 15.64 3.76
N VAL A 266 -19.70 15.11 2.62
CA VAL A 266 -20.85 15.66 1.85
C VAL A 266 -22.10 15.85 2.70
N PRO A 267 -22.58 14.85 3.49
CA PRO A 267 -23.75 15.03 4.35
C PRO A 267 -23.54 16.06 5.45
N LYS A 268 -22.33 16.15 6.03
CA LYS A 268 -22.01 17.08 7.12
C LYS A 268 -22.04 18.54 6.67
N LEU A 269 -21.65 18.81 5.44
CA LEU A 269 -21.76 20.16 4.84
C LEU A 269 -23.17 20.49 4.39
N SER A 270 -23.94 19.47 3.99
CA SER A 270 -25.33 19.66 3.56
C SER A 270 -26.31 19.81 4.72
N GLY A 271 -25.89 19.45 5.94
CA GLY A 271 -26.71 19.36 7.14
C GLY A 271 -26.28 20.31 8.27
N SER A 272 -25.81 21.52 7.95
CA SER A 272 -25.77 22.61 8.93
C SER A 272 -27.19 22.90 9.42
N TYR A 273 -27.60 22.23 10.50
CA TYR A 273 -28.65 22.68 11.41
C TYR A 273 -28.14 23.82 12.27
#